data_AF-A0AAV8ZGX7-F1
#
_entry.id   AF-A0AAV8ZGX7-F1
#
_cell.length_a   1.000
_cell.length_b   1.000
_cell.length_c   1.000
_cell.angle_alpha   90.00
_cell.angle_beta   90.00
_cell.angle_gamma   90.00
#
_symmetry.space_group_name_H-M   'P 1'
#
loop_
_entity.id
_entity.type
_entity.pdbx_description
1 polymer ?
#
loop_
_entity_poly.entity_id
_entity_poly.type
_entity_poly.pdbx_seq_one_letter_code
_entity_poly.pdbx_strand_id
1 'polypeptide(L)'
;MIGYGDRARTQCEVVPLFRETHPVLPPLNQGTISKTEVQYREMGHVRKVPSKRQVVVDDDTKLNLLLALEENPITPARELARDSNLNHKTVLKILKYEKKCPYKMQAVQELLEDDPDRRYDRPAKSGLEPVKRGDRLQSGAGER
;
A
#
# COMPACT_ATOMS: atom_id res chain seq x y z
N MET A 1 -36.75 -8.32 -4.30
CA MET A 1 -35.62 -9.06 -3.72
C MET A 1 -35.42 -10.39 -4.42
N ILE A 2 -34.19 -10.70 -4.80
CA ILE A 2 -33.80 -12.01 -5.33
C ILE A 2 -33.81 -13.00 -4.16
N GLY A 3 -34.76 -13.93 -4.16
CA GLY A 3 -34.78 -15.06 -3.26
C GLY A 3 -33.85 -16.17 -3.75
N TYR A 4 -33.81 -17.28 -3.03
CA TYR A 4 -33.14 -18.49 -3.52
C TYR A 4 -33.93 -19.09 -4.69
N GLY A 5 -33.26 -19.31 -5.84
CA GLY A 5 -33.87 -19.78 -7.09
C GLY A 5 -34.71 -18.69 -7.79
N ASP A 6 -35.80 -19.09 -8.46
CA ASP A 6 -36.66 -18.20 -9.26
C ASP A 6 -37.66 -17.36 -8.43
N ARG A 7 -37.51 -17.35 -7.11
CA ARG A 7 -38.45 -16.67 -6.21
C ARG A 7 -38.09 -15.20 -6.08
N ALA A 8 -38.81 -14.33 -6.79
CA ALA A 8 -38.83 -12.91 -6.50
C ALA A 8 -39.79 -12.64 -5.32
N ARG A 9 -39.28 -12.06 -4.22
CA ARG A 9 -40.09 -11.66 -3.06
C ARG A 9 -40.09 -10.14 -2.89
N THR A 10 -41.18 -9.61 -2.36
CA THR A 10 -41.25 -8.19 -1.98
C THR A 10 -40.53 -7.97 -0.64
N GLN A 11 -40.02 -6.76 -0.40
CA GLN A 11 -39.29 -6.46 0.84
C GLN A 11 -40.20 -6.57 2.09
N CYS A 12 -41.49 -6.27 1.95
CA CYS A 12 -42.49 -6.38 3.01
C CYS A 12 -42.73 -7.84 3.44
N GLU A 13 -42.65 -8.80 2.52
CA GLU A 13 -42.79 -10.23 2.83
C GLU A 13 -41.56 -10.80 3.54
N VAL A 14 -40.37 -10.24 3.29
CA VAL A 14 -39.12 -10.76 3.86
C VAL A 14 -39.00 -10.44 5.35
N VAL A 15 -39.55 -9.30 5.80
CA VAL A 15 -39.54 -8.91 7.23
C VAL A 15 -40.20 -9.96 8.14
N PRO A 16 -41.46 -10.38 7.92
CA PRO A 16 -42.10 -11.39 8.77
C PRO A 16 -41.42 -12.75 8.66
N LEU A 17 -41.02 -13.16 7.45
CA LEU A 17 -40.28 -14.42 7.23
C LEU A 17 -38.96 -14.45 8.02
N PHE A 18 -38.20 -13.35 8.02
CA PHE A 18 -36.96 -13.27 8.78
C PHE A 18 -37.21 -13.35 10.29
N ARG A 19 -38.30 -12.76 10.76
CA ARG A 19 -38.71 -12.82 12.17
C ARG A 19 -39.10 -14.23 12.59
N GLU A 20 -39.77 -14.98 11.72
CA GLU A 20 -40.13 -16.38 11.94
C GLU A 20 -38.90 -17.28 11.98
N THR A 21 -37.93 -17.09 11.08
CA THR A 21 -36.71 -17.91 11.04
C THR A 21 -35.72 -17.58 12.16
N HIS A 22 -35.72 -16.33 12.66
CA HIS A 22 -34.79 -15.86 13.69
C HIS A 22 -35.51 -15.13 14.83
N PRO A 23 -36.23 -15.85 15.70
CA PRO A 23 -37.02 -15.25 16.77
C PRO A 23 -36.18 -14.59 17.89
N VAL A 24 -34.90 -14.95 17.99
CA VAL A 24 -33.97 -14.44 19.02
C VAL A 24 -33.39 -13.07 18.64
N LEU A 25 -33.37 -12.73 17.35
CA LEU A 25 -32.76 -11.48 16.88
C LEU A 25 -33.71 -10.29 16.99
N PRO A 26 -33.18 -9.07 17.16
CA PRO A 26 -34.00 -7.85 17.13
C PRO A 26 -34.79 -7.74 15.81
N PRO A 27 -36.02 -7.19 15.85
CA PRO A 27 -36.83 -7.05 14.65
C PRO A 27 -36.13 -6.14 13.63
N LEU A 28 -36.01 -6.64 12.39
CA LEU A 28 -35.48 -5.87 11.28
C LEU A 28 -36.54 -4.92 10.73
N ASN A 29 -36.10 -3.73 10.32
CA ASN A 29 -36.92 -2.79 9.58
C ASN A 29 -36.82 -3.07 8.06
N GLN A 30 -37.89 -2.85 7.31
CA GLN A 30 -37.92 -2.90 5.85
C GLN A 30 -36.83 -2.01 5.23
N GLY A 31 -36.57 -0.84 5.82
CA GLY A 31 -35.50 0.06 5.36
C GLY A 31 -34.10 -0.56 5.45
N THR A 32 -33.85 -1.44 6.43
CA THR A 32 -32.59 -2.18 6.54
C THR A 32 -32.43 -3.16 5.38
N ILE A 33 -33.50 -3.89 5.06
CA ILE A 33 -33.52 -4.84 3.93
C ILE A 33 -33.30 -4.13 2.60
N SER A 34 -33.95 -2.97 2.40
CA SER A 34 -33.77 -2.14 1.21
C SER A 34 -32.31 -1.69 1.05
N LYS A 35 -31.70 -1.16 2.12
CA LYS A 35 -30.27 -0.77 2.10
C LYS A 35 -29.36 -1.96 1.82
N THR A 36 -29.63 -3.11 2.42
CA THR A 36 -28.87 -4.33 2.19
C THR A 36 -29.01 -4.84 0.74
N GLU A 37 -30.21 -4.77 0.15
CA GLU A 37 -30.45 -5.14 -1.25
C GLU A 37 -29.70 -4.21 -2.20
N VAL A 38 -29.78 -2.89 -1.99
CA VAL A 38 -29.04 -1.90 -2.79
C VAL A 38 -27.55 -2.15 -2.68
N GLN A 39 -27.03 -2.30 -1.45
CA GLN A 39 -25.62 -2.58 -1.21
C GLN A 39 -25.14 -3.86 -1.92
N TYR A 40 -25.97 -4.90 -1.93
CA TYR A 40 -25.65 -6.16 -2.60
C TYR A 40 -25.69 -6.01 -4.13
N ARG A 41 -26.64 -5.27 -4.70
CA ARG A 41 -26.71 -5.02 -6.15
C ARG A 41 -25.53 -4.20 -6.66
N GLU A 42 -25.07 -3.23 -5.86
CA GLU A 42 -23.97 -2.34 -6.25
C GLU A 42 -22.59 -2.99 -6.07
N MET A 43 -22.33 -3.63 -4.91
CA MET A 43 -21.01 -4.18 -4.59
C MET A 43 -20.88 -5.69 -4.77
N GLY A 44 -21.98 -6.41 -4.99
CA GLY A 44 -22.02 -7.88 -5.00
C GLY A 44 -21.87 -8.51 -3.60
N HIS A 45 -21.78 -7.71 -2.54
CA HIS A 45 -21.63 -8.17 -1.16
C HIS A 45 -22.13 -7.15 -0.13
N VAL A 46 -22.51 -7.63 1.07
CA VAL A 46 -23.02 -6.80 2.18
C VAL A 46 -21.93 -6.47 3.21
N ARG A 47 -20.64 -6.68 2.88
CA ARG A 47 -19.55 -6.38 3.82
C ARG A 47 -19.48 -4.88 4.10
N LYS A 48 -19.37 -4.52 5.38
CA LYS A 48 -19.15 -3.12 5.79
C LYS A 48 -17.76 -2.70 5.34
N VAL A 49 -17.70 -1.71 4.45
CA VAL A 49 -16.43 -1.09 4.06
C VAL A 49 -15.96 -0.22 5.23
N PRO A 50 -14.74 -0.42 5.75
CA PRO A 50 -14.22 0.46 6.77
C PRO A 50 -14.08 1.87 6.20
N SER A 51 -14.74 2.85 6.82
CA SER A 51 -14.57 4.26 6.46
C SER A 51 -13.11 4.65 6.72
N LYS A 52 -12.35 4.84 5.64
CA LYS A 52 -10.99 5.37 5.73
C LYS A 52 -11.13 6.87 6.00
N ARG A 53 -10.80 7.31 7.22
CA ARG A 53 -10.65 8.74 7.50
C ARG A 53 -9.45 9.25 6.69
N GLN A 54 -9.73 9.89 5.56
CA GLN A 54 -8.71 10.58 4.79
C GLN A 54 -8.28 11.84 5.53
N VAL A 55 -6.99 12.14 5.45
CA VAL A 55 -6.48 13.43 5.87
C VAL A 55 -6.90 14.42 4.80
N VAL A 56 -7.80 15.35 5.16
CA VAL A 56 -8.21 16.44 4.27
C VAL A 56 -7.12 17.50 4.36
N VAL A 57 -6.23 17.50 3.39
CA VAL A 57 -5.18 18.51 3.18
C VAL A 57 -5.26 18.87 1.71
N ASP A 58 -4.98 20.13 1.41
CA ASP A 58 -5.00 20.64 0.05
C ASP A 58 -3.96 19.92 -0.82
N ASP A 59 -4.34 19.57 -2.05
CA ASP A 59 -3.53 18.71 -2.92
C ASP A 59 -2.20 19.37 -3.29
N ASP A 60 -2.20 20.70 -3.46
CA ASP A 60 -0.99 21.47 -3.76
C ASP A 60 -0.01 21.43 -2.58
N THR A 61 -0.51 21.63 -1.35
CA THR A 61 0.33 21.55 -0.14
C THR A 61 0.91 20.15 0.06
N LYS A 62 0.13 19.11 -0.26
CA LYS A 62 0.58 17.73 -0.22
C LYS A 62 1.67 17.47 -1.27
N LEU A 63 1.50 17.98 -2.49
CA LEU A 63 2.46 17.82 -3.57
C LEU A 63 3.80 18.49 -3.23
N ASN A 64 3.76 19.74 -2.74
CA ASN A 64 4.95 20.47 -2.33
C ASN A 64 5.74 19.74 -1.24
N LEU A 65 5.04 19.16 -0.26
CA LEU A 65 5.68 18.35 0.79
C LEU A 65 6.38 17.11 0.25
N LEU A 66 5.77 16.43 -0.73
CA LEU A 66 6.37 15.23 -1.34
C LEU A 66 7.57 15.58 -2.23
N LEU A 67 7.52 16.71 -2.94
CA LEU A 67 8.65 17.21 -3.73
C LEU A 67 9.83 17.56 -2.83
N ALA A 68 9.60 18.30 -1.74
CA ALA A 68 10.65 18.63 -0.78
C ALA A 68 11.34 17.39 -0.17
N LEU A 69 10.57 16.32 0.07
CA LEU A 69 11.13 15.05 0.54
C LEU A 69 11.91 14.30 -0.55
N GLU A 70 11.51 14.40 -1.81
CA GLU A 70 12.23 13.76 -2.91
C GLU A 70 13.58 14.45 -3.18
N GLU A 71 13.61 15.78 -3.08
CA GLU A 71 14.84 16.58 -3.18
C GLU A 71 15.83 16.25 -2.05
N ASN A 72 15.34 16.18 -0.82
CA ASN A 72 16.17 15.93 0.36
C ASN A 72 15.54 14.83 1.24
N PRO A 73 15.84 13.54 0.97
CA PRO A 73 15.19 12.41 1.63
C PRO A 73 15.55 12.26 3.11
N ILE A 74 16.63 12.92 3.55
CA ILE A 74 17.15 12.87 4.93
C ILE A 74 16.43 13.88 5.83
N THR A 75 15.63 14.80 5.26
CA THR A 75 14.94 15.83 6.03
C THR A 75 13.98 15.21 7.06
N PRO A 76 14.08 15.59 8.34
CA PRO A 76 13.18 15.07 9.36
C PRO A 76 11.77 15.62 9.14
N ALA A 77 10.76 14.78 9.40
CA ALA A 77 9.35 15.15 9.25
C ALA A 77 8.94 16.40 10.05
N ARG A 78 9.70 16.76 11.09
CA ARG A 78 9.48 17.96 11.91
C ARG A 78 9.89 19.24 11.20
N GLU A 79 10.91 19.20 10.36
CA GLU A 79 11.33 20.33 9.52
C GLU A 79 10.36 20.51 8.38
N LEU A 80 10.02 19.43 7.66
CA LEU A 80 8.99 19.45 6.61
C LEU A 80 7.64 20.02 7.09
N ALA A 81 7.28 19.74 8.35
CA ALA A 81 6.08 20.31 8.96
C ALA A 81 6.15 21.82 9.15
N ARG A 82 7.32 22.38 9.51
CA ARG A 82 7.53 23.82 9.62
C ARG A 82 7.45 24.48 8.26
N ASP A 83 8.11 23.91 7.26
CA ASP A 83 8.19 24.48 5.91
C ASP A 83 6.83 24.49 5.22
N SER A 84 6.04 23.41 5.41
CA SER A 84 4.70 23.28 4.84
C SER A 84 3.59 23.92 5.71
N ASN A 85 3.91 24.54 6.84
CA ASN A 85 2.94 25.05 7.83
C ASN A 85 1.88 24.02 8.26
N LEU A 86 2.26 22.73 8.33
CA LEU A 86 1.37 21.64 8.73
C LEU A 86 1.69 21.16 10.14
N ASN A 87 0.70 20.58 10.83
CA ASN A 87 0.98 19.87 12.07
C ASN A 87 1.84 18.63 11.77
N HIS A 88 2.88 18.40 12.56
CA HIS A 88 3.76 17.23 12.47
C HIS A 88 3.01 15.90 12.38
N LYS A 89 1.90 15.74 13.13
CA LYS A 89 1.07 14.52 13.06
C LYS A 89 0.40 14.33 11.69
N THR A 90 0.04 15.43 11.03
CA THR A 90 -0.58 15.42 9.70
C THR A 90 0.45 15.01 8.64
N VAL A 91 1.65 15.58 8.70
CA VAL A 91 2.78 15.19 7.84
C VAL A 91 3.06 13.69 7.95
N LEU A 92 3.19 13.16 9.17
CA LEU A 92 3.41 11.71 9.35
C LEU A 92 2.31 10.84 8.76
N LYS A 93 1.05 11.28 8.81
CA LYS A 93 -0.07 10.56 8.19
C LYS A 93 0.02 10.58 6.66
N ILE A 94 0.36 11.73 6.07
CA ILE A 94 0.56 11.88 4.63
C ILE A 94 1.70 10.97 4.17
N LEU A 95 2.85 11.05 4.82
CA LEU A 95 4.02 10.22 4.52
C LEU A 95 3.70 8.72 4.64
N LYS A 96 2.94 8.32 5.66
CA LYS A 96 2.49 6.93 5.83
C LYS A 96 1.54 6.47 4.73
N TYR A 97 0.64 7.35 4.28
CA TYR A 97 -0.30 7.06 3.20
C TYR A 97 0.43 6.89 1.87
N GLU A 98 1.39 7.78 1.59
CA GLU A 98 2.23 7.76 0.38
C GLU A 98 3.40 6.76 0.47
N LYS A 99 3.51 6.01 1.57
CA LYS A 99 4.56 5.00 1.83
C LYS A 99 5.99 5.55 1.76
N LYS A 100 6.18 6.85 2.00
CA LYS A 100 7.49 7.50 2.06
C LYS A 100 8.00 7.53 3.51
N CYS A 101 9.26 7.17 3.72
CA CYS A 101 9.86 7.02 5.06
C CYS A 101 11.22 7.74 5.10
N PRO A 102 11.31 8.96 5.65
CA PRO A 102 12.55 9.77 5.64
C PRO A 102 13.70 9.11 6.42
N TYR A 103 13.37 8.26 7.40
CA TYR A 103 14.33 7.63 8.30
C TYR A 103 14.98 6.35 7.75
N LYS A 104 14.67 5.95 6.51
CA LYS A 104 15.36 4.82 5.88
C LYS A 104 16.69 5.30 5.31
N MET A 105 17.79 4.82 5.87
CA MET A 105 19.13 5.10 5.35
C MET A 105 19.22 4.69 3.88
N GLN A 106 19.62 5.63 3.03
CA GLN A 106 19.98 5.36 1.64
C GLN A 106 21.51 5.36 1.56
N ALA A 107 22.09 4.20 1.25
CA ALA A 107 23.52 4.10 0.98
C ALA A 107 23.76 4.58 -0.46
N VAL A 108 24.20 5.83 -0.60
CA VAL A 108 24.61 6.39 -1.89
C VAL A 108 26.14 6.30 -1.94
N GLN A 109 26.67 5.63 -2.97
CA GLN A 109 28.10 5.66 -3.23
C GLN A 109 28.44 7.01 -3.86
N GLU A 110 29.36 7.76 -3.25
CA GLU A 110 29.93 8.96 -3.87
C GLU A 110 30.64 8.58 -5.17
N LEU A 111 30.38 9.33 -6.24
CA LEU A 111 31.06 9.15 -7.52
C LEU A 111 32.36 9.95 -7.50
N LEU A 112 33.47 9.28 -7.79
CA LEU A 112 34.76 9.93 -8.05
C LEU A 112 34.76 10.54 -9.45
N GLU A 113 35.65 11.50 -9.71
CA GLU A 113 35.75 12.20 -11.02
C GLU A 113 35.97 11.22 -12.21
N ASP A 114 36.63 10.09 -11.96
CA ASP A 114 36.95 9.06 -12.95
C ASP A 114 35.92 7.88 -12.96
N ASP A 115 34.91 7.92 -12.08
CA ASP A 115 33.85 6.91 -12.05
C ASP A 115 32.86 6.93 -13.22
N PRO A 116 32.43 8.07 -13.81
CA PRO A 116 31.48 8.03 -14.92
C PRO A 116 32.07 7.27 -16.10
N ASP A 117 33.31 7.58 -16.50
CA ASP A 117 33.99 6.92 -17.62
C ASP A 117 34.11 5.41 -17.39
N ARG A 118 34.54 4.98 -16.20
CA ARG A 118 34.64 3.55 -15.83
C ARG A 118 33.29 2.81 -15.77
N ARG A 119 32.19 3.51 -15.53
CA ARG A 119 30.84 2.93 -15.45
C ARG A 119 30.17 2.85 -16.81
N TYR A 120 30.37 3.86 -17.66
CA TYR A 120 29.78 3.92 -19.00
C TYR A 120 30.61 3.18 -20.06
N ASP A 121 31.93 3.10 -19.90
CA ASP A 121 32.83 2.39 -20.84
C ASP A 121 32.91 0.88 -20.59
N ARG A 122 32.11 0.31 -19.67
CA ARG A 122 32.02 -1.14 -19.55
C ARG A 122 31.24 -1.67 -20.75
N PRO A 123 31.86 -2.30 -21.77
CA PRO A 123 31.08 -2.93 -22.83
C PRO A 123 30.19 -3.96 -22.17
N ALA A 124 28.89 -3.92 -22.50
CA ALA A 124 27.94 -4.92 -22.06
C ALA A 124 28.55 -6.30 -22.31
N LYS A 125 28.94 -7.01 -21.24
CA LYS A 125 29.32 -8.41 -21.34
C LYS A 125 28.05 -9.18 -21.66
N SER A 126 27.71 -9.22 -22.94
CA SER A 126 26.99 -10.33 -23.53
C SER A 126 27.79 -11.60 -23.21
N GLY A 127 27.13 -12.58 -22.61
CA GLY A 127 27.73 -13.87 -22.31
C GLY A 127 27.79 -14.18 -20.83
N LEU A 128 26.69 -14.74 -20.33
CA LEU A 128 26.73 -15.78 -19.31
C LEU A 128 27.62 -16.92 -19.83
N GLU A 129 28.90 -16.94 -19.48
CA GLU A 129 29.68 -18.17 -19.57
C GLU A 129 29.51 -18.93 -18.25
N PRO A 130 28.93 -20.15 -18.25
CA PRO A 130 28.76 -20.92 -17.03
C PRO A 130 30.13 -21.27 -16.45
N VAL A 131 30.34 -20.90 -15.19
CA VAL A 131 31.50 -21.28 -14.40
C VAL A 131 31.63 -22.80 -14.41
N LYS A 132 32.59 -23.34 -15.16
CA LYS A 132 32.93 -24.76 -15.11
C LYS A 132 33.47 -25.07 -13.72
N ARG A 133 32.79 -25.97 -13.01
CA ARG A 133 33.26 -26.54 -11.74
C ARG A 133 34.40 -27.53 -12.04
N GLY A 134 35.54 -27.35 -11.37
CA GLY A 134 36.76 -28.16 -11.49
C GLY A 134 37.92 -27.23 -11.90
N ASP A 135 38.95 -26.99 -11.09
CA ASP A 135 39.68 -27.96 -10.29
C ASP A 135 40.11 -27.43 -8.93
N ARG A 136 39.87 -28.28 -7.93
CA ARG A 136 40.50 -28.23 -6.61
C ARG A 136 41.96 -28.62 -6.80
N LEU A 137 42.87 -27.65 -6.91
CA LEU A 137 44.30 -27.93 -6.78
C LEU A 137 44.68 -28.07 -5.31
N GLN A 138 45.43 -29.13 -5.09
CA GLN A 138 45.70 -29.80 -3.83
C GLN A 138 46.66 -28.99 -2.95
N SER A 139 46.41 -29.12 -1.64
CA SER A 139 47.36 -29.09 -0.54
C SER A 139 48.86 -29.07 -0.90
N GLY A 140 49.57 -28.07 -0.40
CA GLY A 140 51.00 -28.15 -0.11
C GLY A 140 51.22 -28.09 1.40
N ALA A 141 51.48 -29.24 2.01
CA ALA A 141 51.90 -29.41 3.40
C ALA A 141 53.33 -29.95 3.43
N GLY A 142 54.19 -29.38 4.29
CA GLY A 142 55.52 -29.89 4.71
C GLY A 142 56.61 -29.85 3.63
N GLU A 143 57.91 -29.72 3.88
CA GLU A 143 58.86 -29.60 5.00
C GLU A 143 60.11 -28.89 4.38
N ARG A 144 61.04 -28.21 5.04
CA ARG A 144 61.90 -28.52 6.19
C ARG A 144 62.54 -27.24 6.69
#